data_AF-A0A7S1J4C3-F1
#
_entry.id   AF-A0A7S1J4C3-F1
#
_cell.length_a   1.000
_cell.length_b   1.000
_cell.length_c   1.000
_cell.angle_alpha   90.00
_cell.angle_beta   90.00
_cell.angle_gamma   90.00
#
_symmetry.space_group_name_H-M   'P 1'
#
loop_
_entity.id
_entity.type
_entity.pdbx_description
1 polymer ?
#
loop_
_entity_poly.entity_id
_entity_poly.type
_entity_poly.pdbx_seq_one_letter_code
_entity_poly.pdbx_strand_id
1 'polypeptide(L)'
;HPYLVAFACTPSLQSLPPSWPHSQQVVAVLFRPLWSKSKPHTPLGEWAMAAVSSTPSWEALQQESVPLGGYSVRPEGSQPRTSPGSWVPTAKDSTSTKSVLMFCDTNGWCPFCERTWLAMEHRGIDFDREFISLMNKPEWYQDVVPTKLVPAVQFSSDGVMVWESVDIILALEERFPDAPNPL
;
A
#
# COMPACT_ATOMS: atom_id res chain seq x y z
N HIS A 1 28.75 -0.92 -51.02
CA HIS A 1 29.76 -1.54 -50.13
C HIS A 1 29.28 -1.50 -48.68
N PRO A 2 28.81 -2.62 -48.10
CA PRO A 2 28.72 -2.77 -46.65
C PRO A 2 29.94 -3.55 -46.15
N TYR A 3 30.72 -2.97 -45.23
CA TYR A 3 31.78 -3.67 -44.51
C TYR A 3 31.32 -3.97 -43.08
N LEU A 4 31.22 -5.27 -42.79
CA LEU A 4 31.12 -5.87 -41.47
C LEU A 4 32.41 -5.59 -40.68
N VAL A 5 32.27 -5.21 -39.41
CA VAL A 5 33.34 -5.33 -38.42
C VAL A 5 32.74 -5.94 -37.16
N ALA A 6 33.13 -7.18 -36.88
CA ALA A 6 32.93 -7.84 -35.61
C ALA A 6 34.10 -7.48 -34.68
N PHE A 7 33.81 -7.20 -33.41
CA PHE A 7 34.82 -7.21 -32.35
C PHE A 7 34.35 -8.16 -31.25
N ALA A 8 35.09 -9.26 -31.11
CA ALA A 8 35.08 -10.10 -29.94
C ALA A 8 35.88 -9.41 -28.83
N CYS A 9 35.36 -9.41 -27.62
CA CYS A 9 36.14 -9.11 -26.43
C CYS A 9 35.71 -10.05 -25.30
N THR A 10 36.52 -11.08 -25.09
CA THR A 10 36.52 -11.93 -23.90
C THR A 10 37.02 -11.15 -22.68
N PRO A 11 36.44 -11.35 -21.49
CA PRO A 11 37.21 -11.25 -20.26
C PRO A 11 37.50 -12.63 -19.66
N SER A 12 38.80 -12.79 -19.43
CA SER A 12 39.51 -13.82 -18.67
C SER A 12 38.92 -14.04 -17.27
N LEU A 13 38.70 -15.30 -16.90
CA LEU A 13 38.34 -15.72 -15.54
C LEU A 13 39.61 -15.73 -14.66
N GLN A 14 39.64 -14.89 -13.63
CA GLN A 14 40.53 -15.07 -12.48
C GLN A 14 39.81 -15.86 -11.38
N SER A 15 40.44 -16.98 -11.05
CA SER A 15 40.37 -17.86 -9.87
C SER A 15 39.46 -17.50 -8.68
N LEU A 16 38.60 -18.45 -8.30
CA LEU A 16 38.01 -18.58 -6.95
C LEU A 16 38.50 -19.89 -6.27
N PRO A 17 38.57 -19.92 -4.92
CA PRO A 17 39.23 -20.96 -4.10
C PRO A 17 38.47 -22.31 -3.99
N PRO A 18 39.12 -23.37 -3.43
CA PRO A 18 38.72 -24.75 -3.68
C PRO A 18 37.68 -25.32 -2.70
N SER A 19 36.87 -26.21 -3.27
CA SER A 19 36.27 -27.44 -2.72
C SER A 19 35.21 -27.34 -1.60
N TRP A 20 33.97 -27.68 -1.99
CA TRP A 20 33.05 -28.54 -1.21
C TRP A 20 32.87 -29.87 -1.99
N PRO A 21 32.61 -31.01 -1.31
CA PRO A 21 32.79 -32.34 -1.89
C PRO A 21 31.67 -32.70 -2.86
N HIS A 22 32.09 -33.40 -3.91
CA HIS A 22 31.25 -34.01 -4.93
C HIS A 22 30.29 -35.06 -4.36
N SER A 23 29.02 -34.99 -4.75
CA SER A 23 28.32 -36.15 -5.31
C SER A 23 27.05 -35.70 -6.03
N GLN A 24 27.17 -35.36 -7.31
CA GLN A 24 26.02 -35.43 -8.22
C GLN A 24 26.33 -36.47 -9.28
N GLN A 25 25.63 -37.60 -9.17
CA GLN A 25 25.53 -38.57 -10.24
C GLN A 25 24.61 -37.98 -11.30
N VAL A 26 25.16 -37.76 -12.49
CA VAL A 26 24.39 -37.42 -13.69
C VAL A 26 23.68 -38.69 -14.16
N VAL A 27 22.37 -38.74 -14.00
CA VAL A 27 21.53 -39.76 -14.66
C VAL A 27 21.05 -39.18 -15.98
N ALA A 28 21.65 -39.67 -17.06
CA ALA A 28 21.20 -39.38 -18.41
C ALA A 28 19.81 -40.00 -18.63
N VAL A 29 18.78 -39.17 -18.72
CA VAL A 29 17.44 -39.60 -19.13
C VAL A 29 17.35 -39.54 -20.64
N LEU A 30 17.45 -40.69 -21.28
CA LEU A 30 17.20 -40.86 -22.71
C LEU A 30 15.71 -40.60 -23.00
N PHE A 31 15.45 -39.60 -23.83
CA PHE A 31 14.15 -39.38 -24.45
C PHE A 31 13.84 -40.55 -25.40
N ARG A 32 12.79 -41.31 -25.08
CA ARG A 32 12.11 -42.19 -26.03
C ARG A 32 10.71 -41.61 -26.30
N PRO A 33 10.34 -41.35 -27.57
CA PRO A 33 8.97 -41.06 -27.92
C PRO A 33 8.22 -42.38 -27.99
N LEU A 34 7.20 -42.56 -27.17
CA LEU A 34 6.21 -43.60 -27.39
C LEU A 34 4.83 -43.00 -27.19
N TRP A 35 4.31 -42.46 -28.29
CA TRP A 35 2.89 -42.19 -28.41
C TRP A 35 2.16 -43.52 -28.32
N SER A 36 1.67 -43.85 -27.13
CA SER A 36 0.64 -44.87 -26.92
C SER A 36 -0.67 -44.15 -26.62
N LYS A 37 -1.61 -44.26 -27.56
CA LYS A 37 -3.00 -43.82 -27.39
C LYS A 37 -3.70 -44.80 -26.44
N SER A 38 -3.85 -44.41 -25.18
CA SER A 38 -5.03 -44.67 -24.33
C SER A 38 -4.72 -44.24 -22.91
N LYS A 39 -5.15 -43.02 -22.55
CA LYS A 39 -5.39 -42.73 -21.13
C LYS A 39 -6.75 -43.36 -20.79
N PRO A 40 -6.88 -44.11 -19.68
CA PRO A 40 -8.20 -44.40 -19.16
C PRO A 40 -8.88 -43.06 -18.90
N HIS A 41 -10.10 -42.90 -19.41
CA HIS A 41 -10.99 -41.83 -18.99
C HIS A 41 -11.25 -42.06 -17.50
N THR A 42 -10.48 -41.42 -16.63
CA THR A 42 -10.96 -41.08 -15.30
C THR A 42 -12.09 -40.10 -15.59
N PRO A 43 -13.37 -40.41 -15.29
CA PRO A 43 -14.37 -39.35 -15.31
C PRO A 43 -13.81 -38.27 -14.39
N LEU A 44 -13.73 -37.03 -14.88
CA LEU A 44 -13.52 -35.88 -14.01
C LEU A 44 -14.54 -36.04 -12.91
N GLY A 45 -14.08 -36.47 -11.72
CA GLY A 45 -14.95 -36.59 -10.56
C GLY A 45 -15.67 -35.27 -10.48
N GLU A 46 -17.01 -35.33 -10.53
CA GLU A 46 -17.86 -34.17 -10.32
C GLU A 46 -17.22 -33.39 -9.18
N TRP A 47 -16.75 -32.18 -9.48
CA TRP A 47 -16.66 -31.16 -8.45
C TRP A 47 -18.11 -30.96 -8.10
N ALA A 48 -18.60 -31.78 -7.18
CA ALA A 48 -19.90 -31.62 -6.59
C ALA A 48 -19.84 -30.20 -6.04
N MET A 49 -20.49 -29.30 -6.78
CA MET A 49 -20.97 -28.05 -6.27
C MET A 49 -21.89 -28.49 -5.14
N ALA A 50 -21.32 -28.72 -3.96
CA ALA A 50 -22.09 -28.77 -2.75
C ALA A 50 -22.80 -27.43 -2.75
N ALA A 51 -24.07 -27.46 -3.16
CA ALA A 51 -24.88 -26.28 -3.19
C ALA A 51 -24.77 -25.68 -1.79
N VAL A 52 -24.19 -24.49 -1.69
CA VAL A 52 -24.38 -23.64 -0.51
C VAL A 52 -25.89 -23.47 -0.43
N SER A 53 -26.52 -24.30 0.38
CA SER A 53 -27.96 -24.31 0.54
C SER A 53 -28.30 -23.11 1.40
N SER A 54 -28.56 -21.99 0.71
CA SER A 54 -28.99 -20.69 1.22
C SER A 54 -28.04 -20.00 2.21
N THR A 55 -27.62 -18.78 1.89
CA THR A 55 -27.10 -17.85 2.88
C THR A 55 -28.19 -17.57 3.91
N PRO A 56 -27.98 -17.81 5.22
CA PRO A 56 -28.98 -17.53 6.23
C PRO A 56 -29.33 -16.05 6.27
N SER A 57 -30.56 -15.71 6.68
CA SER A 57 -30.93 -14.31 6.89
C SER A 57 -30.19 -13.73 8.09
N TRP A 58 -30.11 -12.41 8.17
CA TRP A 58 -29.47 -11.72 9.29
C TRP A 58 -30.11 -12.08 10.63
N GLU A 59 -31.43 -12.30 10.65
CA GLU A 59 -32.20 -12.72 11.82
C GLU A 59 -31.83 -14.13 12.29
N ALA A 60 -31.65 -15.08 11.36
CA ALA A 60 -31.25 -16.45 11.70
C ALA A 60 -29.84 -16.48 12.33
N LEU A 61 -28.91 -15.68 11.79
CA LEU A 61 -27.57 -15.54 12.36
C LEU A 61 -27.57 -14.90 13.75
N GLN A 62 -28.45 -13.92 13.99
CA GLN A 62 -28.58 -13.32 15.33
C GLN A 62 -29.04 -14.34 16.38
N GLN A 63 -29.96 -15.23 16.01
CA GLN A 63 -30.46 -16.30 16.89
C GLN A 63 -29.40 -17.34 17.22
N GLU A 64 -28.46 -17.59 16.30
CA GLU A 64 -27.34 -18.52 16.50
C GLU A 64 -26.11 -17.88 17.17
N SER A 65 -26.03 -16.54 17.15
CA SER A 65 -24.89 -15.83 17.72
C SER A 65 -24.91 -15.86 19.26
N VAL A 66 -23.84 -16.36 19.87
CA VAL A 66 -23.61 -16.22 21.30
C VAL A 66 -22.82 -14.93 21.52
N PRO A 67 -23.28 -13.99 22.38
CA PRO A 67 -22.51 -12.80 22.68
C PRO A 67 -21.17 -13.20 23.29
N LEU A 68 -20.07 -12.82 22.64
CA LEU A 68 -18.74 -12.97 23.23
C LEU A 68 -18.67 -12.08 24.48
N GLY A 69 -18.76 -12.70 25.66
CA GLY A 69 -18.63 -12.00 26.93
C GLY A 69 -17.33 -11.19 26.97
N GLY A 70 -17.43 -9.89 27.22
CA GLY A 70 -16.28 -8.98 27.29
C GLY A 70 -15.99 -8.18 26.02
N TYR A 71 -16.69 -8.43 24.90
CA TYR A 71 -16.64 -7.56 23.73
C TYR A 71 -17.75 -6.52 23.79
N SER A 72 -17.42 -5.27 24.14
CA SER A 72 -18.33 -4.15 23.99
C SER A 72 -18.09 -3.46 22.66
N VAL A 73 -19.17 -3.13 21.95
CA VAL A 73 -19.09 -2.20 20.83
C VAL A 73 -18.62 -0.86 21.39
N ARG A 74 -17.67 -0.25 20.68
CA ARG A 74 -17.16 1.05 21.07
C ARG A 74 -18.26 2.10 21.04
N PRO A 75 -18.28 3.03 22.01
CA PRO A 75 -19.18 4.18 21.93
C PRO A 75 -18.97 4.94 20.62
N GLU A 76 -20.06 5.39 20.03
CA GLU A 76 -20.06 6.24 18.84
C GLU A 76 -19.19 7.47 19.08
N GLY A 77 -18.35 7.84 18.10
CA GLY A 77 -17.39 8.94 18.22
C GLY A 77 -16.10 8.66 19.00
N SER A 78 -15.87 7.45 19.51
CA SER A 78 -14.59 7.09 20.13
C SER A 78 -13.47 6.86 19.10
N GLN A 79 -12.27 7.35 19.39
CA GLN A 79 -11.10 7.22 18.52
C GLN A 79 -10.58 5.77 18.50
N PRO A 80 -10.34 5.14 17.33
CA PRO A 80 -9.74 3.81 17.21
C PRO A 80 -8.48 3.64 18.08
N ARG A 81 -8.21 2.42 18.60
CA ARG A 81 -6.98 2.17 19.38
C ARG A 81 -5.71 2.42 18.55
N THR A 82 -5.86 2.25 17.24
CA THR A 82 -4.82 2.37 16.23
C THR A 82 -4.68 3.80 15.71
N SER A 83 -5.50 4.72 16.23
CA SER A 83 -5.39 6.14 15.89
C SER A 83 -4.02 6.66 16.27
N PRO A 84 -3.23 7.18 15.32
CA PRO A 84 -1.98 7.84 15.65
C PRO A 84 -2.27 9.17 16.36
N GLY A 85 -1.35 9.61 17.21
CA GLY A 85 -1.42 10.92 17.83
C GLY A 85 -1.10 12.03 16.82
N SER A 86 -1.77 13.18 16.94
CA SER A 86 -1.44 14.38 16.17
C SER A 86 -0.13 15.01 16.64
N TRP A 87 0.70 15.49 15.71
CA TRP A 87 1.91 16.25 16.05
C TRP A 87 1.58 17.72 16.37
N VAL A 88 0.47 18.23 15.85
CA VAL A 88 0.02 19.62 16.00
C VAL A 88 -1.45 19.64 16.49
N PRO A 89 -1.87 20.62 17.32
CA PRO A 89 -3.27 20.77 17.71
C PRO A 89 -4.17 21.01 16.50
N THR A 90 -5.38 20.43 16.50
CA THR A 90 -6.40 20.68 15.47
C THR A 90 -7.01 22.06 15.65
N ALA A 91 -6.47 23.06 14.97
CA ALA A 91 -6.96 24.43 14.97
C ALA A 91 -6.97 24.99 13.54
N LYS A 92 -7.70 26.08 13.30
CA LYS A 92 -7.62 26.77 12.00
C LYS A 92 -6.26 27.45 11.82
N ASP A 93 -5.72 27.95 12.93
CA ASP A 93 -4.48 28.71 12.98
C ASP A 93 -3.29 27.84 13.41
N SER A 94 -3.40 26.50 13.34
CA SER A 94 -2.26 25.62 13.59
C SER A 94 -1.23 25.82 12.48
N THR A 95 -0.23 26.65 12.77
CA THR A 95 0.92 26.84 11.89
C THR A 95 1.96 25.78 12.19
N SER A 96 2.27 24.94 11.21
CA SER A 96 3.43 24.03 11.28
C SER A 96 4.73 24.83 11.14
N THR A 97 5.76 24.47 11.90
CA THR A 97 7.11 25.01 11.71
C THR A 97 7.80 24.39 10.49
N LYS A 98 7.27 23.29 9.98
CA LYS A 98 7.82 22.53 8.84
C LYS A 98 7.28 23.04 7.52
N SER A 99 7.87 22.58 6.43
CA SER A 99 7.53 23.01 5.07
C SER A 99 6.09 22.67 4.67
N VAL A 100 5.55 21.59 5.22
CA VAL A 100 4.22 21.07 4.87
C VAL A 100 3.45 20.66 6.14
N LEU A 101 2.16 21.02 6.20
CA LEU A 101 1.20 20.48 7.15
C LEU A 101 0.21 19.56 6.42
N MET A 102 0.21 18.28 6.78
CA MET A 102 -0.64 17.25 6.16
C MET A 102 -1.80 16.88 7.08
N PHE A 103 -3.03 16.95 6.56
CA PHE A 103 -4.25 16.54 7.25
C PHE A 103 -4.61 15.11 6.87
N CYS A 104 -4.67 14.22 7.87
CA CYS A 104 -4.94 12.79 7.75
C CYS A 104 -6.19 12.35 8.51
N ASP A 105 -6.74 11.19 8.16
CA ASP A 105 -7.80 10.54 8.94
C ASP A 105 -7.27 9.98 10.27
N THR A 106 -7.97 10.27 11.37
CA THR A 106 -7.70 9.71 12.70
C THR A 106 -7.63 8.20 12.78
N ASN A 107 -8.29 7.43 11.92
CA ASN A 107 -8.29 5.97 11.97
C ASN A 107 -6.94 5.36 11.60
N GLY A 108 -6.05 6.13 10.98
CA GLY A 108 -4.66 5.75 10.71
C GLY A 108 -4.45 4.76 9.55
N TRP A 109 -5.52 4.37 8.84
CA TRP A 109 -5.48 3.36 7.77
C TRP A 109 -6.07 3.86 6.45
N CYS A 110 -5.90 5.15 6.15
CA CYS A 110 -6.36 5.70 4.88
C CYS A 110 -5.30 5.50 3.78
N PRO A 111 -5.59 4.72 2.72
CA PRO A 111 -4.62 4.44 1.66
C PRO A 111 -4.23 5.70 0.87
N PHE A 112 -5.11 6.71 0.81
CA PHE A 112 -4.83 7.98 0.16
C PHE A 112 -3.87 8.84 0.99
N CYS A 113 -4.05 8.88 2.32
CA CYS A 113 -3.12 9.54 3.22
C CYS A 113 -1.75 8.85 3.18
N GLU A 114 -1.71 7.51 3.22
CA GLU A 114 -0.47 6.76 3.16
C GLU A 114 0.31 7.04 1.87
N ARG A 115 -0.37 7.11 0.72
CA ARG A 115 0.27 7.47 -0.55
C ARG A 115 1.00 8.81 -0.49
N THR A 116 0.33 9.85 0.00
CA THR A 116 0.91 11.19 0.12
C THR A 116 2.02 11.23 1.18
N TRP A 117 1.86 10.53 2.29
CA TRP A 117 2.89 10.40 3.32
C TRP A 117 4.15 9.76 2.76
N LEU A 118 4.03 8.61 2.09
CA LEU A 118 5.16 7.91 1.49
C LEU A 118 5.86 8.77 0.41
N ALA A 119 5.10 9.55 -0.36
CA ALA A 119 5.69 10.48 -1.33
C ALA A 119 6.56 11.55 -0.65
N MET A 120 6.11 12.13 0.47
CA MET A 120 6.89 13.11 1.22
C MET A 120 8.14 12.49 1.86
N GLU A 121 8.01 11.30 2.47
CA GLU A 121 9.13 10.55 3.04
C GLU A 121 10.18 10.19 1.98
N HIS A 122 9.74 9.69 0.83
CA HIS A 122 10.62 9.33 -0.28
C HIS A 122 11.38 10.55 -0.85
N ARG A 123 10.80 11.74 -0.76
CA ARG A 123 11.43 12.99 -1.22
C ARG A 123 12.15 13.72 -0.09
N GLY A 124 12.21 13.15 1.12
CA GLY A 124 12.85 13.80 2.27
C GLY A 124 12.26 15.16 2.62
N ILE A 125 10.98 15.38 2.30
CA ILE A 125 10.28 16.64 2.59
C ILE A 125 9.94 16.65 4.07
N ASP A 126 10.24 17.76 4.75
CA ASP A 126 9.88 17.91 6.16
C ASP A 126 8.41 18.33 6.30
N PHE A 127 7.62 17.53 7.01
CA PHE A 127 6.19 17.76 7.21
C PHE A 127 5.70 17.39 8.62
N ASP A 128 4.62 18.03 9.04
CA ASP A 128 3.84 17.62 10.21
C ASP A 128 2.53 16.97 9.79
N ARG A 129 2.00 16.11 10.66
CA ARG A 129 0.68 15.48 10.46
C ARG A 129 -0.30 15.91 11.52
N GLU A 130 -1.46 16.32 11.04
CA GLU A 130 -2.64 16.59 11.84
C GLU A 130 -3.72 15.57 11.53
N PHE A 131 -4.31 14.97 12.56
CA PHE A 131 -5.38 13.98 12.38
C PHE A 131 -6.76 14.59 12.57
N ILE A 132 -7.60 14.45 11.55
CA ILE A 132 -8.97 14.94 11.50
C ILE A 132 -9.94 13.75 11.62
N SER A 133 -10.90 13.88 12.54
CA SER A 133 -11.97 12.89 12.68
C SER A 133 -12.88 12.91 11.46
N LEU A 134 -13.10 11.73 10.85
CA LEU A 134 -14.04 11.61 9.73
C LEU A 134 -15.50 11.83 10.15
N MET A 135 -15.82 11.57 11.42
CA MET A 135 -17.16 11.72 11.98
C MET A 135 -17.43 13.17 12.40
N ASN A 136 -16.44 13.81 13.03
CA ASN A 136 -16.56 15.16 13.58
C ASN A 136 -15.49 16.07 12.96
N LYS A 137 -15.66 16.39 11.66
CA LYS A 137 -14.74 17.29 10.94
C LYS A 137 -14.95 18.73 11.40
N PRO A 138 -13.88 19.48 11.72
CA PRO A 138 -14.01 20.87 12.08
C PRO A 138 -14.55 21.69 10.89
N GLU A 139 -15.37 22.71 11.19
CA GLU A 139 -16.04 23.53 10.18
C GLU A 139 -15.05 24.23 9.25
N TRP A 140 -13.99 24.81 9.82
CA TRP A 140 -12.95 25.50 9.05
C TRP A 140 -12.29 24.61 7.99
N TYR A 141 -12.16 23.30 8.23
CA TYR A 141 -11.56 22.39 7.26
C TYR A 141 -12.51 22.15 6.08
N GLN A 142 -13.80 22.04 6.36
CA GLN A 142 -14.82 21.86 5.34
C GLN A 142 -15.01 23.09 4.45
N ASP A 143 -14.75 24.29 5.00
CA ASP A 143 -14.78 25.54 4.25
C ASP A 143 -13.61 25.65 3.27
N VAL A 144 -12.44 25.13 3.65
CA VAL A 144 -11.20 25.23 2.85
C VAL A 144 -11.06 24.07 1.87
N VAL A 145 -11.51 22.86 2.22
CA VAL A 145 -11.42 21.65 1.39
C VAL A 145 -12.82 21.30 0.86
N PRO A 146 -13.16 21.65 -0.40
CA PRO A 146 -14.52 21.50 -0.95
C PRO A 146 -15.01 20.05 -0.96
N THR A 147 -14.11 19.09 -1.13
CA THR A 147 -14.45 17.66 -1.13
C THR A 147 -14.75 17.15 0.26
N LYS A 148 -14.28 17.85 1.32
CA LYS A 148 -14.38 17.45 2.72
C LYS A 148 -13.74 16.08 2.99
N LEU A 149 -12.83 15.64 2.12
CA LEU A 149 -12.11 14.38 2.22
C LEU A 149 -10.65 14.63 2.59
N VAL A 150 -10.00 13.59 3.11
CA VAL A 150 -8.56 13.55 3.36
C VAL A 150 -7.90 12.60 2.35
N PRO A 151 -6.61 12.80 2.02
CA PRO A 151 -5.69 13.81 2.54
C PRO A 151 -5.92 15.21 1.97
N ALA A 152 -5.50 16.21 2.75
CA ALA A 152 -5.22 17.56 2.29
C ALA A 152 -3.86 18.00 2.83
N VAL A 153 -3.21 18.95 2.16
CA VAL A 153 -1.91 19.49 2.51
C VAL A 153 -1.96 21.01 2.42
N GLN A 154 -1.46 21.67 3.46
CA GLN A 154 -1.15 23.09 3.44
C GLN A 154 0.36 23.28 3.31
N PHE A 155 0.78 24.11 2.37
CA PHE A 155 2.18 24.48 2.19
C PHE A 155 2.51 25.71 3.03
N SER A 156 3.54 25.63 3.87
CA SER A 156 3.89 26.73 4.79
C SER A 156 4.49 27.95 4.08
N SER A 157 5.00 27.78 2.85
CA SER A 157 5.61 28.85 2.06
C SER A 157 4.62 29.91 1.57
N ASP A 158 3.41 29.49 1.20
CA ASP A 158 2.37 30.34 0.60
C ASP A 158 1.00 30.20 1.27
N GLY A 159 0.85 29.27 2.22
CA GLY A 159 -0.40 28.98 2.91
C GLY A 159 -1.43 28.26 2.04
N VAL A 160 -1.07 27.85 0.81
CA VAL A 160 -2.01 27.25 -0.14
C VAL A 160 -2.41 25.85 0.32
N MET A 161 -3.71 25.58 0.29
CA MET A 161 -4.27 24.25 0.52
C MET A 161 -4.40 23.50 -0.81
N VAL A 162 -3.94 22.25 -0.83
CA VAL A 162 -4.14 21.28 -1.92
C VAL A 162 -4.79 20.04 -1.34
N TRP A 163 -5.78 19.49 -2.02
CA TRP A 163 -6.48 18.27 -1.66
C TRP A 163 -6.50 17.32 -2.86
N GLU A 164 -6.91 16.07 -2.63
CA GLU A 164 -6.70 14.93 -3.55
C GLU A 164 -5.27 14.40 -3.56
N SER A 165 -5.11 13.12 -3.21
CA SER A 165 -3.78 12.50 -3.03
C SER A 165 -2.87 12.59 -4.26
N VAL A 166 -3.41 12.57 -5.48
CA VAL A 166 -2.62 12.67 -6.72
C VAL A 166 -2.18 14.11 -6.96
N ASP A 167 -3.08 15.07 -6.81
CA ASP A 167 -2.80 16.49 -7.02
C ASP A 167 -1.80 17.00 -5.97
N ILE A 168 -1.88 16.50 -4.73
CA ILE A 168 -0.89 16.79 -3.70
C ILE A 168 0.51 16.29 -4.13
N ILE A 169 0.62 15.08 -4.69
CA ILE A 169 1.92 14.55 -5.13
C ILE A 169 2.51 15.41 -6.24
N LEU A 170 1.70 15.79 -7.24
CA LEU A 170 2.13 16.69 -8.30
C LEU A 170 2.58 18.05 -7.74
N ALA A 171 1.81 18.62 -6.82
CA ALA A 171 2.16 19.88 -6.17
C ALA A 171 3.45 19.79 -5.33
N LEU A 172 3.72 18.63 -4.71
CA LEU A 172 4.98 18.38 -4.00
C LEU A 172 6.16 18.30 -4.97
N GLU A 173 6.00 17.65 -6.12
CA GLU A 173 7.04 17.58 -7.16
C GLU A 173 7.38 18.96 -7.74
N GLU A 174 6.37 19.79 -7.98
CA GLU A 174 6.55 21.15 -8.50
C GLU A 174 7.22 22.09 -7.49
N ARG A 175 6.83 22.02 -6.21
CA ARG A 175 7.33 22.92 -5.15
C ARG A 175 8.69 22.50 -4.58
N PHE A 176 9.00 21.20 -4.62
CA PHE A 176 10.26 20.66 -4.11
C PHE A 176 11.02 19.91 -5.22
N PRO A 177 11.48 20.61 -6.27
CA PRO A 177 12.19 19.97 -7.38
C PRO A 177 13.54 19.37 -6.95
N ASP A 178 14.22 20.05 -6.01
CA ASP A 178 15.54 19.69 -5.49
C ASP A 178 15.47 18.88 -4.19
N ALA A 179 14.29 18.34 -3.86
CA ALA A 179 14.12 17.56 -2.63
C ALA A 179 15.09 16.37 -2.62
N PRO A 180 15.89 16.20 -1.56
CA PRO A 180 16.85 15.12 -1.48
C PRO A 180 16.10 13.78 -1.46
N ASN A 181 16.47 12.85 -2.34
CA ASN A 181 16.04 11.47 -2.18
C ASN A 181 16.89 10.84 -1.06
N PRO A 182 16.32 10.50 0.11
CA PRO A 182 17.07 9.94 1.22
C PRO A 182 17.36 8.43 1.04
N LEU A 183 16.86 7.81 -0.04
CA LEU A 183 17.17 6.43 -0.48
C LEU A 183 18.27 6.41 -1.55
#